data_AF-A0A2S6AYS6-F1
#
_entry.id   AF-A0A2S6AYS6-F1
#
_cell.length_a   1.000
_cell.length_b   1.000
_cell.length_c   1.000
_cell.angle_alpha   90.00
_cell.angle_beta   90.00
_cell.angle_gamma   90.00
#
_symmetry.space_group_name_H-M   'P 1'
#
loop_
_entity.id
_entity.type
_entity.pdbx_description
1 polymer ?
#
loop_
_entity_poly.entity_id
_entity_poly.type
_entity_poly.pdbx_seq_one_letter_code
_entity_poly.pdbx_strand_id
1 'polypeptide(L)'
;ANRFRGYRAAGVNRVSLGVQALNDPDLRRLGRMHNVDEALVAIGLARDIFPRRSFDLIYARPDQTIEAWREELNRAISYAADHLS
;
A
#
# COMPACT_ATOMS: atom_id res chain seq x y z
N ALA A 1 0.67 10.91 10.10
CA ALA A 1 2.06 10.76 10.60
C ALA A 1 2.18 10.41 12.09
N ASN A 2 1.47 11.10 13.01
CA ASN A 2 1.68 10.96 14.46
C ASN A 2 1.57 9.52 15.00
N ARG A 3 0.58 8.73 14.53
CA ARG A 3 0.46 7.31 14.92
C ARG A 3 1.69 6.49 14.55
N PHE A 4 2.22 6.64 13.33
CA PHE A 4 3.40 5.90 12.86
C PHE A 4 4.64 6.24 13.69
N ARG A 5 4.88 7.52 13.97
CA ARG A 5 5.98 7.95 14.84
C ARG A 5 5.82 7.40 16.26
N GLY A 6 4.58 7.39 16.79
CA GLY A 6 4.27 6.76 18.07
C GLY A 6 4.59 5.26 18.10
N TYR A 7 4.18 4.50 17.07
CA TYR A 7 4.54 3.08 16.96
C TYR A 7 6.05 2.86 16.89
N ARG A 8 6.77 3.68 16.10
CA ARG A 8 8.23 3.60 16.01
C ARG A 8 8.91 3.88 17.35
N ALA A 9 8.44 4.89 18.08
CA ALA A 9 8.93 5.23 19.41
C ALA A 9 8.65 4.12 20.44
N ALA A 10 7.53 3.41 20.29
CA ALA A 10 7.18 2.24 21.08
C ALA A 10 7.97 0.96 20.71
N GLY A 11 8.92 1.03 19.76
CA GLY A 11 9.80 -0.07 19.39
C GLY A 11 9.36 -0.90 18.18
N VAL A 12 8.24 -0.54 17.52
CA VAL A 12 7.82 -1.22 16.28
C VAL A 12 8.87 -0.98 15.19
N ASN A 13 9.39 -2.08 14.63
CA ASN A 13 10.47 -2.06 13.64
C ASN A 13 10.04 -2.59 12.25
N ARG A 14 8.78 -3.04 12.10
CA ARG A 14 8.18 -3.45 10.82
C ARG A 14 6.74 -2.99 10.74
N VAL A 15 6.33 -2.52 9.55
CA VAL A 15 4.93 -2.25 9.20
C VAL A 15 4.55 -2.97 7.91
N SER A 16 3.31 -3.47 7.83
CA SER A 16 2.68 -3.89 6.57
C SER A 16 1.45 -3.04 6.33
N LEU A 17 1.34 -2.45 5.13
CA LEU A 17 0.22 -1.61 4.76
C LEU A 17 -0.75 -2.37 3.85
N GLY A 18 -2.01 -2.44 4.25
CA GLY A 18 -3.06 -2.98 3.39
C GLY A 18 -3.51 -1.96 2.36
N VAL A 19 -2.78 -1.83 1.24
CA VAL A 19 -3.07 -0.92 0.11
C VAL A 19 -4.10 -1.54 -0.84
N GLN A 20 -3.95 -2.82 -1.14
CA GLN A 20 -4.80 -3.71 -1.96
C GLN A 20 -5.03 -3.33 -3.43
N ALA A 21 -5.17 -2.04 -3.77
CA ALA A 21 -5.31 -1.56 -5.14
C ALA A 21 -4.76 -0.12 -5.26
N LEU A 22 -4.33 0.27 -6.46
CA LEU A 22 -3.91 1.64 -6.81
C LEU A 22 -4.90 2.34 -7.75
N ASN A 23 -6.18 2.00 -7.58
CA ASN A 23 -7.31 2.69 -8.19
C ASN A 23 -8.52 2.72 -7.21
N ASP A 24 -9.19 3.86 -7.11
CA ASP A 24 -10.30 4.04 -6.16
C ASP A 24 -11.55 3.19 -6.43
N PRO A 25 -11.94 2.90 -7.70
CA PRO A 25 -13.07 2.02 -7.97
C PRO A 25 -12.93 0.65 -7.30
N ASP A 26 -11.75 0.04 -7.37
CA ASP A 26 -11.51 -1.26 -6.76
C ASP A 26 -11.40 -1.17 -5.24
N LEU A 27 -10.80 -0.12 -4.69
CA LEU A 27 -10.79 0.11 -3.24
C LEU A 27 -12.21 0.18 -2.68
N ARG A 28 -13.13 0.89 -3.35
CA ARG A 28 -14.55 0.94 -2.97
C ARG A 28 -15.23 -0.42 -3.06
N ARG A 29 -14.99 -1.20 -4.14
CA ARG A 29 -15.52 -2.57 -4.27
C ARG A 29 -15.01 -3.50 -3.17
N LEU A 30 -13.77 -3.31 -2.74
CA LEU A 30 -13.13 -4.03 -1.63
C LEU A 30 -13.58 -3.52 -0.24
N GLY A 31 -14.49 -2.56 -0.17
CA GLY A 31 -15.00 -2.00 1.10
C GLY A 31 -13.98 -1.16 1.86
N ARG A 32 -12.96 -0.63 1.17
CA ARG A 32 -11.92 0.18 1.81
C ARG A 32 -12.41 1.61 2.03
N MET A 33 -12.12 2.13 3.22
CA MET A 33 -12.43 3.50 3.61
C MET A 33 -11.36 4.51 3.19
N HIS A 34 -10.24 4.04 2.62
CA HIS A 34 -9.17 4.89 2.13
C HIS A 34 -9.17 4.97 0.61
N ASN A 35 -8.60 6.03 0.06
CA ASN A 35 -8.34 6.20 -1.36
C ASN A 35 -6.86 5.99 -1.73
N VAL A 36 -6.54 6.05 -3.03
CA VAL A 36 -5.17 5.85 -3.53
C VAL A 36 -4.21 6.89 -2.97
N ASP A 37 -4.59 8.16 -2.89
CA ASP A 37 -3.70 9.22 -2.41
C ASP A 37 -3.31 9.01 -0.94
N GLU A 38 -4.26 8.62 -0.10
CA GLU A 38 -4.02 8.26 1.30
C GLU A 38 -3.09 7.05 1.41
N ALA A 39 -3.27 6.04 0.55
CA ALA A 39 -2.39 4.88 0.49
C ALA A 39 -0.95 5.27 0.10
N LEU A 40 -0.77 6.14 -0.90
CA LEU A 40 0.54 6.63 -1.33
C LEU A 40 1.22 7.47 -0.24
N VAL A 41 0.47 8.33 0.44
CA VAL A 41 0.97 9.09 1.61
C VAL A 41 1.40 8.13 2.72
N ALA A 42 0.63 7.08 3.00
CA ALA A 42 0.99 6.07 4.00
C ALA A 42 2.26 5.30 3.63
N ILE A 43 2.44 4.94 2.35
CA ILE A 43 3.67 4.31 1.85
C ILE A 43 4.88 5.24 2.05
N GLY A 44 4.76 6.52 1.70
CA GLY A 44 5.83 7.51 1.90
C GLY A 44 6.20 7.65 3.38
N LEU A 45 5.20 7.79 4.26
CA LEU A 45 5.44 7.84 5.70
C LEU A 45 6.08 6.54 6.23
N ALA A 46 5.67 5.38 5.74
CA ALA A 46 6.26 4.12 6.15
C ALA A 46 7.73 4.01 5.75
N ARG A 47 8.08 4.52 4.56
CA ARG A 47 9.46 4.62 4.06
C ARG A 47 10.35 5.46 4.96
N ASP A 48 9.85 6.59 5.44
CA ASP A 48 10.64 7.52 6.26
C ASP A 48 10.77 7.08 7.73
N ILE A 49 9.84 6.26 8.22
CA ILE A 49 9.70 5.97 9.66
C ILE A 49 10.17 4.56 10.01
N PHE A 50 9.86 3.55 9.19
CA PHE A 50 10.09 2.16 9.53
C PHE A 50 11.21 1.55 8.69
N PRO A 51 12.21 0.90 9.34
CA PRO A 51 13.31 0.28 8.62
C PRO A 51 12.84 -0.93 7.80
N ARG A 52 11.78 -1.63 8.23
CA ARG A 52 11.16 -2.72 7.47
C ARG A 52 9.73 -2.35 7.12
N ARG A 53 9.40 -2.40 5.84
CA ARG A 53 8.08 -2.02 5.33
C ARG A 53 7.66 -2.95 4.20
N SER A 54 6.37 -3.22 4.15
CA SER A 54 5.71 -3.87 3.03
C SER A 54 4.37 -3.22 2.78
N PHE A 55 3.80 -3.45 1.61
CA PHE A 55 2.38 -3.28 1.39
C PHE A 55 1.86 -4.41 0.52
N ASP A 56 0.55 -4.62 0.60
CA ASP A 56 -0.11 -5.78 0.00
C ASP A 56 -1.00 -5.32 -1.14
N LEU A 57 -1.04 -6.05 -2.25
CA LEU A 57 -2.00 -5.92 -3.35
C LEU A 57 -2.87 -7.17 -3.47
N ILE A 58 -4.11 -7.00 -3.95
CA ILE A 58 -4.99 -8.12 -4.29
C ILE A 58 -5.08 -8.19 -5.80
N TYR A 59 -4.58 -9.26 -6.42
CA TYR A 59 -4.76 -9.50 -7.85
C TYR A 59 -6.03 -10.33 -8.13
N ALA A 60 -6.39 -10.48 -9.41
CA ALA A 60 -7.58 -11.20 -9.85
C ALA A 60 -8.88 -10.65 -9.23
N ARG A 61 -8.95 -9.32 -9.10
CA ARG A 61 -10.18 -8.64 -8.65
C ARG A 61 -11.26 -8.72 -9.74
N PRO A 62 -12.55 -8.62 -9.37
CA PRO A 62 -13.63 -8.58 -10.36
C PRO A 62 -13.35 -7.55 -11.46
N ASP A 63 -13.54 -7.96 -12.72
CA ASP A 63 -13.34 -7.15 -13.93
C ASP A 63 -11.90 -6.66 -14.18
N GLN A 64 -10.90 -7.15 -13.42
CA GLN A 64 -9.50 -6.78 -13.63
C GLN A 64 -8.93 -7.46 -14.88
N THR A 65 -8.54 -6.66 -15.87
CA THR A 65 -7.82 -7.16 -17.05
C THR A 65 -6.34 -7.40 -16.73
N ILE A 66 -5.70 -8.23 -17.55
CA ILE A 66 -4.25 -8.49 -17.43
C ILE A 66 -3.45 -7.20 -17.64
N GLU A 67 -3.89 -6.35 -18.57
CA GLU A 67 -3.26 -5.07 -18.89
C GLU A 67 -3.34 -4.11 -17.69
N ALA A 68 -4.54 -3.98 -17.10
CA ALA A 68 -4.74 -3.15 -15.91
C ALA A 68 -3.91 -3.66 -14.72
N TRP A 69 -3.85 -4.98 -14.53
CA TRP A 69 -2.99 -5.56 -13.49
C TRP A 69 -1.51 -5.29 -13.74
N ARG A 70 -1.03 -5.42 -14.98
CA ARG A 70 0.37 -5.15 -15.33
C ARG A 70 0.74 -3.70 -15.05
N GLU A 71 -0.11 -2.75 -15.44
CA GLU A 71 0.10 -1.33 -15.17
C GLU A 71 0.12 -1.02 -13.67
N GLU A 72 -0.84 -1.57 -12.93
CA GLU A 72 -0.92 -1.40 -11.48
C GLU A 72 0.29 -2.01 -10.76
N LEU A 73 0.70 -3.22 -11.14
CA LEU A 73 1.86 -3.90 -10.56
C LEU A 73 3.16 -3.13 -10.84
N ASN A 74 3.35 -2.63 -12.07
CA ASN A 74 4.50 -1.80 -12.40
C ASN A 74 4.55 -0.52 -11.55
N ARG A 75 3.40 0.14 -11.37
CA ARG A 75 3.29 1.29 -10.47
C ARG A 75 3.63 0.90 -9.03
N ALA A 76 3.08 -0.20 -8.54
CA ALA A 76 3.33 -0.69 -7.18
C ALA A 76 4.80 -1.01 -6.94
N ILE A 77 5.47 -1.72 -7.85
CA ILE A 77 6.89 -2.04 -7.75
C ILE A 77 7.74 -0.76 -7.65
N SER A 78 7.36 0.32 -8.36
CA SER A 78 8.06 1.61 -8.23
C SER A 78 7.99 2.23 -6.83
N TYR A 79 6.96 1.87 -6.04
CA TYR A 79 6.81 2.28 -4.65
C TYR A 79 7.40 1.28 -3.65
N ALA A 80 7.39 -0.01 -4.00
CA ALA A 80 7.88 -1.11 -3.19
C ALA A 80 9.41 -1.14 -3.20
N ALA A 81 10.02 -0.46 -2.22
CA ALA A 81 11.47 -0.44 -2.11
C ALA A 81 12.06 -1.79 -1.65
N ASP A 82 11.39 -2.52 -0.75
CA ASP A 82 11.93 -3.76 -0.16
C ASP A 82 11.03 -5.00 -0.37
N HIS A 83 9.72 -4.89 -0.13
CA HIS A 83 8.79 -6.03 -0.19
C HIS A 83 7.38 -5.60 -0.61
N LEU A 84 6.80 -6.38 -1.53
CA LEU A 84 5.41 -6.30 -1.99
C LEU A 84 4.78 -7.68 -1.81
N SER A 85 3.59 -7.75 -1.23
CA SER A 85 2.80 -8.99 -1.08
C SER A 85 1.55 -8.97 -1.95
#